data_AF-A0A841EDX1-F1
#
_entry.id   AF-A0A841EDX1-F1
#
_cell.length_a   1.000
_cell.length_b   1.000
_cell.length_c   1.000
_cell.angle_alpha   90.00
_cell.angle_beta   90.00
_cell.angle_gamma   90.00
#
_symmetry.space_group_name_H-M   'P 1'
#
loop_
_entity.id
_entity.type
_entity.pdbx_description
1 polymer ?
#
loop_
_entity_poly.entity_id
_entity_poly.type
_entity_poly.pdbx_seq_one_letter_code
_entity_poly.pdbx_strand_id
1 'polypeptide(L)'
;MAATAPCYAGGQWSQIHDFFDEASTDDRDLEDALKAAGFAPCPWSVIGDKQALSVPLSLTVFARTDLTSDKPHFLVQAEGDSHGPIANAFVQTLPDLMELLSRWAPAVQSAAVTAAVTGLHEAQHPPNKGDTALTKALRQFLS
;
A
#
# COMPACT_ATOMS: atom_id res chain seq x y z
N MET A 1 5.17 0.29 24.91
CA MET A 1 4.04 -0.67 24.76
C MET A 1 4.43 -1.59 23.62
N ALA A 2 4.11 -2.88 23.65
CA ALA A 2 4.42 -3.75 22.51
C ALA A 2 3.58 -3.31 21.31
N ALA A 3 4.21 -3.06 20.17
CA ALA A 3 3.49 -2.74 18.94
C ALA A 3 2.61 -3.93 18.53
N THR A 4 1.41 -3.63 18.04
CA THR A 4 0.44 -4.61 17.55
C THR A 4 0.10 -4.32 16.10
N ALA A 5 0.00 -5.37 15.29
CA ALA A 5 -0.32 -5.29 13.87
C ALA A 5 -1.60 -6.07 13.54
N PRO A 6 -2.36 -5.65 12.51
CA PRO A 6 -3.55 -6.37 12.08
C PRO A 6 -3.16 -7.69 11.40
N CYS A 7 -3.89 -8.76 11.72
CA CYS A 7 -3.77 -10.08 11.13
C CYS A 7 -5.13 -10.59 10.64
N TYR A 8 -5.18 -11.08 9.40
CA TYR A 8 -6.34 -11.70 8.79
C TYR A 8 -6.20 -13.22 8.78
N ALA A 9 -7.17 -13.92 9.39
CA ALA A 9 -7.19 -15.37 9.51
C ALA A 9 -8.62 -15.89 9.62
N GLY A 10 -8.95 -16.95 8.88
CA GLY A 10 -10.26 -17.61 8.97
C GLY A 10 -11.44 -16.68 8.68
N GLY A 11 -11.24 -15.70 7.78
CA GLY A 11 -12.27 -14.71 7.46
C GLY A 11 -12.36 -13.51 8.41
N GLN A 12 -11.52 -13.43 9.45
CA GLN A 12 -11.64 -12.45 10.53
C GLN A 12 -10.36 -11.63 10.73
N TRP A 13 -10.53 -10.40 11.21
CA TRP A 13 -9.44 -9.52 11.63
C TRP A 13 -9.14 -9.69 13.11
N SER A 14 -7.86 -9.79 13.45
CA SER A 14 -7.35 -9.83 14.81
C SER A 14 -6.12 -8.92 14.94
N GLN A 15 -5.67 -8.70 16.17
CA GLN A 15 -4.41 -8.00 16.45
C GLN A 15 -3.39 -9.03 16.93
N ILE A 16 -2.21 -9.00 16.33
CA ILE A 16 -1.06 -9.82 16.75
C ILE A 16 0.08 -8.93 17.18
N HIS A 17 1.09 -9.53 17.83
CA HIS A 17 2.33 -8.82 18.08
C HIS A 17 2.97 -8.41 16.75
N ASP A 18 3.30 -7.14 16.61
CA ASP A 18 4.04 -6.67 15.44
C ASP A 18 5.43 -7.29 15.46
N PHE A 19 5.82 -7.87 14.33
CA PHE A 19 7.14 -8.47 14.16
C PHE A 19 8.18 -7.41 13.76
N PHE A 20 7.74 -6.20 13.43
CA PHE A 20 8.58 -5.06 13.12
C PHE A 20 8.63 -4.13 14.33
N ASP A 21 9.84 -3.88 14.84
CA ASP A 21 10.05 -2.89 15.90
C ASP A 21 9.84 -1.48 15.33
N GLU A 22 9.34 -0.52 16.13
CA GLU A 22 8.92 0.83 15.71
C GLU A 22 10.02 1.68 15.01
N ALA A 23 11.25 1.18 14.88
CA ALA A 23 12.41 1.93 14.42
C ALA A 23 12.62 2.01 12.90
N SER A 24 11.81 1.33 12.08
CA SER A 24 12.01 1.22 10.64
C SER A 24 11.19 2.25 9.85
N THR A 25 11.59 3.51 9.89
CA THR A 25 10.98 4.60 9.08
C THR A 25 11.65 4.83 7.72
N ASP A 26 12.73 4.14 7.38
CA ASP A 26 13.36 4.18 6.04
C ASP A 26 13.01 2.91 5.25
N ASP A 27 12.74 3.02 3.94
CA ASP A 27 12.36 1.88 3.07
C ASP A 27 13.45 0.78 3.06
N ARG A 28 14.72 1.17 3.24
CA ARG A 28 15.85 0.23 3.37
C ARG A 28 15.80 -0.56 4.68
N ASP A 29 15.32 0.05 5.75
CA ASP A 29 15.19 -0.63 7.05
C ASP A 29 14.05 -1.66 7.02
N LEU A 30 13.03 -1.44 6.19
CA LEU A 30 11.89 -2.35 6.06
C LEU A 30 12.24 -3.63 5.30
N GLU A 31 12.97 -3.55 4.18
CA GLU A 31 13.39 -4.76 3.45
C GLU A 31 14.32 -5.63 4.29
N ASP A 32 15.24 -5.00 5.02
CA ASP A 32 16.13 -5.69 5.96
C ASP A 32 15.34 -6.28 7.14
N ALA A 33 14.34 -5.57 7.68
CA ALA A 33 13.46 -6.08 8.72
C ALA A 33 12.58 -7.24 8.24
N LEU A 34 12.06 -7.18 7.01
CA LEU A 34 11.30 -8.25 6.38
C LEU A 34 12.15 -9.51 6.24
N LYS A 35 13.36 -9.34 5.73
CA LYS A 35 14.32 -10.45 5.58
C LYS A 35 14.71 -11.04 6.93
N ALA A 36 14.97 -10.20 7.94
CA ALA A 36 15.25 -10.65 9.31
C ALA A 36 14.08 -11.39 9.95
N ALA A 37 12.84 -10.97 9.65
CA ALA A 37 11.60 -11.62 10.08
C ALA A 37 11.26 -12.90 9.27
N GLY A 38 12.08 -13.25 8.26
CA GLY A 38 11.95 -14.45 7.45
C GLY A 38 11.08 -14.29 6.20
N PHE A 39 10.70 -13.07 5.83
CA PHE A 39 9.88 -12.78 4.66
C PHE A 39 10.73 -12.54 3.40
N ALA A 40 10.20 -12.95 2.26
CA ALA A 40 10.73 -12.67 0.94
C ALA A 40 9.61 -12.18 0.00
N PRO A 41 9.90 -11.23 -0.90
CA PRO A 41 8.92 -10.73 -1.85
C PRO A 41 8.46 -11.86 -2.79
N CYS A 42 7.16 -11.94 -3.03
CA CYS A 42 6.61 -12.88 -4.00
C CYS A 42 6.66 -12.26 -5.41
N PRO A 43 7.39 -12.86 -6.37
CA PRO A 43 7.62 -12.28 -7.69
C PRO A 43 6.34 -12.11 -8.53
N TRP A 44 5.24 -12.78 -8.14
CA TRP A 44 3.94 -12.72 -8.83
C TRP A 44 2.92 -11.80 -8.14
N SER A 45 3.30 -11.08 -7.09
CA SER A 45 2.33 -10.55 -6.11
C SER A 45 2.15 -9.03 -6.10
N VAL A 46 2.81 -8.31 -7.01
CA VAL A 46 2.67 -6.86 -7.09
C VAL A 46 1.41 -6.54 -7.90
N ILE A 47 0.45 -5.88 -7.26
CA ILE A 47 -0.75 -5.34 -7.91
C ILE A 47 -0.62 -3.82 -7.93
N GLY A 48 -0.50 -3.26 -9.13
CA GLY A 48 -0.18 -1.84 -9.36
C GLY A 48 1.30 -1.65 -9.68
N ASP A 49 1.62 -0.95 -10.76
CA ASP A 49 3.01 -0.69 -11.15
C ASP A 49 3.50 0.60 -10.50
N LYS A 50 4.43 0.50 -9.55
CA LYS A 50 5.04 1.66 -8.88
C LYS A 50 5.84 2.56 -9.85
N GLN A 51 6.26 2.04 -11.01
CA GLN A 51 6.99 2.84 -12.01
C GLN A 51 6.05 3.58 -12.96
N ALA A 52 4.77 3.19 -13.02
CA ALA A 52 3.76 3.99 -13.67
C ALA A 52 3.43 5.15 -12.73
N LEU A 53 3.91 6.35 -13.08
CA LEU A 53 3.94 7.63 -12.34
C LEU A 53 2.61 8.15 -11.72
N SER A 54 1.56 7.34 -11.56
CA SER A 54 0.25 7.76 -11.06
C SER A 54 -0.58 6.56 -10.56
N VAL A 55 0.01 5.59 -9.86
CA VAL A 55 -0.77 4.52 -9.23
C VAL A 55 -1.00 4.89 -7.77
N PRO A 56 -2.22 5.35 -7.41
CA PRO A 56 -2.48 5.93 -6.09
C PRO A 56 -2.41 4.90 -4.96
N LEU A 57 -2.44 3.61 -5.30
CA LEU A 57 -2.39 2.49 -4.36
C LEU A 57 -1.78 1.27 -5.04
N SER A 58 -0.76 0.67 -4.43
CA SER A 58 -0.21 -0.63 -4.84
C SER A 58 -0.26 -1.62 -3.68
N LEU A 59 -0.35 -2.91 -4.01
CA LEU A 59 -0.23 -4.00 -3.04
C LEU A 59 0.99 -4.84 -3.37
N THR A 60 1.82 -5.09 -2.37
CA THR A 60 2.95 -6.01 -2.45
C THR A 60 2.73 -7.14 -1.46
N VAL A 61 2.93 -8.40 -1.87
CA VAL A 61 2.85 -9.55 -0.95
C VAL A 61 4.24 -10.11 -0.70
N PHE A 62 4.53 -10.34 0.57
CA PHE A 62 5.69 -11.06 1.03
C PHE A 62 5.24 -12.39 1.60
N ALA A 63 5.99 -13.45 1.31
CA ALA A 63 5.78 -14.76 1.89
C ALA A 63 6.93 -15.09 2.84
N ARG A 64 6.57 -15.70 3.95
CA ARG A 64 7.50 -16.22 4.93
C ARG A 64 8.18 -17.46 4.34
N THR A 65 9.49 -17.55 4.51
CA THR A 65 10.33 -18.64 3.99
C THR A 65 10.30 -19.87 4.91
N ASP A 66 10.02 -19.69 6.20
CA ASP A 66 9.82 -20.77 7.17
C ASP A 66 8.33 -21.13 7.37
N LEU A 67 7.84 -22.07 6.58
CA LEU A 67 6.44 -22.56 6.64
C LEU A 67 6.14 -23.50 7.81
N THR A 68 7.10 -23.73 8.71
CA THR A 68 6.97 -24.64 9.87
C THR A 68 6.57 -23.93 11.15
N SER A 69 6.46 -22.59 11.12
CA SER A 69 6.10 -21.76 12.27
C SER A 69 4.59 -21.53 12.32
N ASP A 70 4.00 -21.48 13.52
CA ASP A 70 2.58 -21.11 13.73
C ASP A 70 2.31 -19.60 13.54
N LYS A 71 3.21 -18.93 12.80
CA LYS A 71 3.22 -17.49 12.55
C LYS A 71 2.51 -17.20 11.23
N PRO A 72 2.06 -15.96 11.00
CA PRO A 72 1.46 -15.59 9.72
C PRO A 72 2.41 -15.85 8.56
N HIS A 73 1.94 -16.58 7.54
CA HIS A 73 2.76 -16.96 6.40
C HIS A 73 2.93 -15.85 5.38
N PHE A 74 2.05 -14.84 5.38
CA PHE A 74 2.10 -13.76 4.41
C PHE A 74 2.02 -12.40 5.10
N LEU A 75 2.60 -11.41 4.45
CA LEU A 75 2.42 -10.00 4.75
C LEU A 75 1.95 -9.31 3.47
N VAL A 76 0.87 -8.54 3.56
CA VAL A 76 0.40 -7.66 2.49
C VAL A 76 0.72 -6.24 2.90
N GLN A 77 1.53 -5.58 2.08
CA GLN A 77 1.87 -4.17 2.22
C GLN A 77 1.06 -3.36 1.21
N ALA A 78 0.30 -2.39 1.72
CA ALA A 78 -0.41 -1.42 0.90
C ALA A 78 0.36 -0.10 0.90
N GLU A 79 0.69 0.41 -0.27
CA GLU A 79 1.53 1.62 -0.43
C GLU A 79 0.84 2.64 -1.33
N GLY A 80 0.97 3.92 -0.97
CA GLY A 80 0.41 5.03 -1.73
C GLY A 80 1.47 5.87 -2.44
N ASP A 81 1.01 6.70 -3.38
CA ASP A 81 1.80 7.48 -4.35
C ASP A 81 2.80 8.49 -3.75
N SER A 82 2.80 8.75 -2.43
CA SER A 82 3.57 9.88 -1.87
C SER A 82 4.23 9.69 -0.50
N HIS A 83 3.90 8.66 0.27
CA HIS A 83 4.31 8.61 1.69
C HIS A 83 4.65 7.21 2.23
N GLY A 84 5.14 6.29 1.38
CA GLY A 84 5.54 4.96 1.81
C GLY A 84 4.35 4.06 2.17
N PRO A 85 4.54 2.99 2.96
CA PRO A 85 3.47 2.08 3.35
C PRO A 85 2.35 2.78 4.11
N ILE A 86 1.13 2.64 3.60
CA ILE A 86 -0.10 3.08 4.26
C ILE A 86 -0.51 2.06 5.31
N ALA A 87 -0.35 0.77 5.03
CA ALA A 87 -0.75 -0.29 5.93
C ALA A 87 0.01 -1.59 5.67
N ASN A 88 0.26 -2.34 6.75
CA ASN A 88 0.78 -3.69 6.76
C ASN A 88 -0.30 -4.61 7.34
N ALA A 89 -0.62 -5.71 6.65
CA ALA A 89 -1.55 -6.71 7.12
C ALA A 89 -0.92 -8.10 7.06
N PHE A 90 -0.81 -8.76 8.21
CA PHE A 90 -0.38 -10.14 8.27
C PHE A 90 -1.52 -11.07 7.86
N VAL A 91 -1.19 -12.18 7.22
CA VAL A 91 -2.18 -13.17 6.78
C VAL A 91 -1.68 -14.56 7.08
N GLN A 92 -2.54 -15.38 7.69
CA GLN A 92 -2.12 -16.66 8.23
C GLN A 92 -1.91 -17.72 7.15
N THR A 93 -2.83 -17.83 6.18
CA THR A 93 -2.80 -18.88 5.17
C THR A 93 -2.98 -18.34 3.75
N LEU A 94 -2.66 -19.17 2.75
CA LEU A 94 -2.85 -18.80 1.34
C LEU A 94 -4.34 -18.59 0.98
N PRO A 95 -5.29 -19.44 1.45
CA PRO A 95 -6.72 -19.16 1.28
C PRO A 95 -7.15 -17.79 1.84
N ASP A 96 -6.68 -17.44 3.04
CA ASP A 96 -6.98 -16.15 3.65
C ASP A 96 -6.40 -14.99 2.82
N LEU A 97 -5.20 -15.17 2.27
CA LEU A 97 -4.56 -14.19 1.39
C LEU A 97 -5.38 -13.99 0.12
N MET A 98 -5.78 -15.07 -0.54
CA MET A 98 -6.58 -14.99 -1.76
C MET A 98 -7.94 -14.32 -1.51
N GLU A 99 -8.56 -14.62 -0.37
CA GLU A 99 -9.78 -13.94 0.04
C GLU A 99 -9.54 -12.45 0.27
N LEU A 100 -8.49 -12.09 1.00
CA LEU A 100 -8.14 -10.69 1.25
C LEU A 100 -7.87 -9.92 -0.05
N LEU A 101 -7.09 -10.51 -0.95
CA LEU A 101 -6.80 -9.95 -2.27
C LEU A 101 -8.07 -9.81 -3.12
N SER A 102 -9.01 -10.75 -3.05
CA SER A 102 -10.28 -10.64 -3.78
C SER A 102 -11.13 -9.44 -3.34
N ARG A 103 -10.98 -9.01 -2.08
CA ARG A 103 -11.68 -7.85 -1.52
C ARG A 103 -10.96 -6.54 -1.85
N TRP A 104 -9.63 -6.55 -1.87
CA TRP A 104 -8.82 -5.34 -2.03
C TRP A 104 -8.45 -5.02 -3.48
N ALA A 105 -8.21 -6.04 -4.31
CA ALA A 105 -7.79 -5.85 -5.70
C ALA A 105 -8.76 -4.99 -6.53
N PRO A 106 -10.11 -5.11 -6.41
CA PRO A 106 -11.02 -4.24 -7.16
C PRO A 106 -10.88 -2.76 -6.77
N ALA A 107 -10.66 -2.47 -5.50
CA ALA A 107 -10.47 -1.09 -5.03
C ALA A 107 -9.16 -0.49 -5.55
N VAL A 108 -8.08 -1.28 -5.51
CA VAL A 108 -6.76 -0.90 -6.05
C VAL A 108 -6.85 -0.64 -7.56
N GLN A 109 -7.49 -1.54 -8.30
CA GLN A 109 -7.69 -1.39 -9.75
C GLN A 109 -8.56 -0.18 -10.08
N SER A 110 -9.64 0.05 -9.34
CA SER A 110 -10.49 1.23 -9.52
C SER A 110 -9.70 2.52 -9.29
N ALA A 111 -8.87 2.56 -8.24
CA ALA A 111 -8.04 3.72 -7.94
C ALA A 111 -7.02 3.98 -9.06
N ALA A 112 -6.37 2.93 -9.57
CA ALA A 112 -5.46 3.01 -10.70
C ALA A 112 -6.16 3.55 -11.98
N VAL A 113 -7.37 3.08 -12.28
CA VAL A 113 -8.16 3.58 -13.42
C VAL A 113 -8.54 5.05 -13.23
N THR A 114 -9.00 5.44 -12.04
CA THR A 114 -9.35 6.85 -11.75
C THR A 114 -8.14 7.77 -11.92
N ALA A 115 -6.96 7.35 -11.43
CA ALA A 115 -5.74 8.12 -11.60
C ALA A 115 -5.32 8.23 -13.07
N ALA A 116 -5.41 7.14 -13.85
CA ALA A 116 -5.15 7.19 -15.28
C ALA A 116 -6.10 8.14 -16.03
N VAL A 117 -7.39 8.12 -15.70
CA VAL A 117 -8.39 9.03 -16.30
C VAL A 117 -8.11 10.48 -15.92
N THR A 118 -7.74 10.73 -14.66
CA THR A 118 -7.42 12.08 -14.18
C THR A 118 -6.16 12.62 -14.85
N GLY A 119 -5.09 11.81 -14.91
CA GLY A 119 -3.85 12.17 -15.60
C GLY A 119 -4.06 12.41 -17.09
N LEU A 120 -4.93 11.63 -17.76
CA LEU A 120 -5.32 11.89 -19.14
C LEU A 120 -6.12 13.18 -19.29
N HIS A 121 -7.02 13.49 -18.36
CA HIS A 121 -7.81 14.72 -18.36
C HIS A 121 -6.90 15.96 -18.20
N GLU A 122 -5.92 15.91 -17.30
CA GLU A 122 -4.93 16.96 -17.10
C GLU A 122 -4.00 17.14 -18.30
N ALA A 123 -3.61 16.04 -18.96
CA ALA A 123 -2.81 16.09 -20.18
C ALA A 123 -3.58 16.68 -21.39
N GLN A 124 -4.90 16.50 -21.43
CA GLN A 124 -5.77 17.06 -22.49
C GLN A 124 -6.16 18.51 -22.24
N HIS A 125 -6.14 18.98 -20.98
CA HIS A 125 -6.36 20.38 -20.59
C HIS A 125 -5.18 20.91 -19.76
N PRO A 126 -4.00 21.11 -20.37
CA PRO A 126 -2.87 21.66 -19.65
C PRO A 126 -3.26 23.03 -19.08
N PRO A 127 -2.88 23.36 -17.84
CA PRO A 127 -3.24 24.62 -17.22
C PRO A 127 -2.77 25.76 -18.13
N ASN A 128 -3.72 26.55 -18.61
CA ASN A 128 -3.43 27.70 -19.45
C ASN A 128 -2.55 28.66 -18.63
N LYS A 129 -1.33 28.95 -19.09
CA LYS A 129 -0.35 29.83 -18.42
C LYS A 129 -0.86 31.27 -18.16
N GLY A 130 -2.11 31.57 -18.53
CA GLY A 130 -2.78 32.84 -18.28
C GLY A 130 -3.70 32.89 -17.07
N ASP A 131 -4.14 31.77 -16.47
CA ASP A 131 -5.14 31.82 -15.40
C ASP A 131 -4.54 32.04 -14.01
N THR A 132 -3.99 33.25 -13.87
CA THR A 132 -3.80 33.96 -12.59
C THR A 132 -5.15 34.40 -11.99
N ALA A 133 -6.22 33.64 -12.22
CA ALA A 133 -7.56 33.91 -11.71
C ALA A 133 -7.78 33.28 -10.33
N LEU A 134 -7.21 32.09 -10.08
CA LEU A 134 -7.34 31.38 -8.80
C LEU A 134 -6.57 32.07 -7.66
N THR A 135 -5.41 32.68 -7.95
CA THR A 135 -4.66 33.49 -6.98
C THR A 135 -5.35 34.82 -6.66
N LYS A 136 -6.17 35.35 -7.58
CA LYS A 136 -6.94 36.58 -7.38
C LYS A 136 -8.24 36.33 -6.62
N ALA A 137 -8.91 35.20 -6.87
CA ALA A 137 -10.12 34.79 -6.16
C ALA A 137 -9.86 34.45 -4.68
N LEU A 138 -8.75 33.75 -4.38
CA LEU A 138 -8.39 33.42 -2.98
C LEU A 138 -7.99 34.64 -2.15
N ARG A 139 -7.46 35.71 -2.77
CA ARG A 139 -7.09 36.94 -2.07
C ARG A 139 -8.30 37.86 -1.78
N GLN A 140 -9.41 37.68 -2.49
CA GLN A 140 -10.67 38.42 -2.27
C GLN A 140 -11.59 37.75 -1.24
N PHE A 141 -11.40 36.46 -0.97
CA PHE A 141 -12.17 35.71 0.04
C PHE A 141 -11.59 35.79 1.46
N LEU A 142 -10.36 36.28 1.62
CA LEU A 142 -9.65 36.39 2.90
C LEU A 142 -9.40 37.85 3.35
N SER A 143 -10.17 38.80 2.82
CA SER A 143 -10.20 40.21 3.23
C SER A 143 -11.58 40.61 3.71
#